data_AF-A0A354MS19-F1
#
_entry.id   AF-A0A354MS19-F1
#
_cell.length_a   1.000
_cell.length_b   1.000
_cell.length_c   1.000
_cell.angle_alpha   90.00
_cell.angle_beta   90.00
_cell.angle_gamma   90.00
#
_symmetry.space_group_name_H-M   'P 1'
#
loop_
_entity.id
_entity.type
_entity.pdbx_description
1 polymer ?
#
loop_
_entity_poly.entity_id
_entity_poly.type
_entity_poly.pdbx_seq_one_letter_code
_entity_poly.pdbx_strand_id
1 'polypeptide(L)'
;GFTNASNEGCEGVEAAYNSFLAGSTGRVITTKGNNEMDMPFSYENYVSSRQGDSVILTLDATVQACLEKQLSAAIARYDVRNGAFGLVMNCKTGEILAMATLGSYDPNKYLEIADTDTAAQLEEMKRVYLAQPEGSEAYEAGKTAYGEALSAARLKQWRNRVISDGYEPGSTFKVLTMSAALDCGAIDLNTPFHCSGSEQIPGRAQRLHCWRSTGHGAEKTPQALQNSCNIAFAHIALKLGGERFYEYVKNFGVLEKTGIDLAGESKGVFFDKALVTDTDKWGTASLTSGSFGQTFKITPLQLVRAIASVVNGGQLLEPYIVSEILDADGNTVMKAEPTVVRRTVSKETSDTMRTLIESVVTEGTAKNAKVAGFSIGGKTGTSEKIDVFDENGQRVQDKIVSFVGIAPMDDPEYIILAALDTPSRETGIYISGGVMAAPTVGAVMADVLPYLGVKQSFSEDDIAGKQIAMEDLTGMTAKDAQSLLKKEGLTAAISGSGETVTGQIPSPGQTVPGGSQVLLFFGQTPEPETVKVPDFYGMNRQQASDAAGALGLYILVTGNDEISTGVTVTAQNAPKDTEVPAGTTITLVFADTAARD
;
A
#
# COMPACT_ATOMS: atom_id res chain seq x y z
N GLY A 1 4.27 -10.58 15.93
CA GLY A 1 4.21 -11.90 16.59
C GLY A 1 4.12 -11.69 18.09
N PHE A 2 4.06 -12.75 18.87
CA PHE A 2 4.07 -12.69 20.34
C PHE A 2 4.56 -14.02 20.94
N THR A 3 4.93 -13.97 22.22
CA THR A 3 5.25 -15.15 23.02
C THR A 3 4.12 -15.49 24.00
N ASN A 4 4.00 -16.75 24.40
CA ASN A 4 3.11 -17.15 25.49
C ASN A 4 3.73 -16.84 26.86
N ALA A 5 3.02 -17.19 27.94
CA ALA A 5 3.50 -17.02 29.32
C ALA A 5 4.76 -17.83 29.67
N SER A 6 5.13 -18.81 28.84
CA SER A 6 6.37 -19.60 28.94
C SER A 6 7.51 -19.02 28.11
N ASN A 7 7.34 -17.83 27.51
CA ASN A 7 8.27 -17.19 26.57
C ASN A 7 8.53 -18.00 25.29
N GLU A 8 7.60 -18.86 24.90
CA GLU A 8 7.69 -19.57 23.62
C GLU A 8 7.00 -18.73 22.53
N GLY A 9 7.70 -18.48 21.43
CA GLY A 9 7.18 -17.80 20.26
C GLY A 9 5.98 -18.53 19.66
N CYS A 10 4.85 -17.85 19.57
CA CYS A 10 3.57 -18.44 19.15
C CYS A 10 3.11 -17.98 17.76
N GLU A 11 3.52 -16.80 17.31
CA GLU A 11 3.09 -16.24 16.03
C GLU A 11 4.16 -15.34 15.40
N GLY A 12 4.18 -15.23 14.06
CA GLY A 12 5.10 -14.37 13.31
C GLY A 12 6.59 -14.70 13.52
N VAL A 13 7.44 -13.65 13.54
CA VAL A 13 8.90 -13.77 13.74
C VAL A 13 9.24 -14.54 15.02
N GLU A 14 8.51 -14.28 16.12
CA GLU A 14 8.72 -14.97 17.40
C GLU A 14 8.63 -16.48 17.24
N ALA A 15 7.61 -16.99 16.54
CA ALA A 15 7.48 -18.43 16.29
C ALA A 15 8.49 -18.95 15.27
N ALA A 16 8.71 -18.23 14.17
CA ALA A 16 9.59 -18.66 13.09
C ALA A 16 11.06 -18.78 13.54
N TYR A 17 11.49 -17.89 14.43
CA TYR A 17 12.87 -17.80 14.91
C TYR A 17 13.04 -18.13 16.39
N ASN A 18 12.05 -18.80 17.00
CA ASN A 18 12.07 -19.17 18.44
C ASN A 18 13.34 -19.96 18.81
N SER A 19 13.88 -20.79 17.91
CA SER A 19 15.10 -21.55 18.16
C SER A 19 16.34 -20.69 18.38
N PHE A 20 16.37 -19.49 17.81
CA PHE A 20 17.42 -18.50 18.01
C PHE A 20 17.10 -17.62 19.23
N LEU A 21 15.85 -17.16 19.34
CA LEU A 21 15.40 -16.20 20.35
C LEU A 21 15.31 -16.79 21.77
N ALA A 22 14.93 -18.06 21.93
CA ALA A 22 14.64 -18.64 23.25
C ALA A 22 15.90 -18.89 24.11
N GLY A 23 17.07 -19.01 23.49
CA GLY A 23 18.30 -19.40 24.18
C GLY A 23 18.23 -20.79 24.83
N SER A 24 19.03 -21.03 25.87
CA SER A 24 18.97 -22.26 26.65
C SER A 24 19.02 -21.98 28.15
N THR A 25 18.14 -22.66 28.90
CA THR A 25 18.13 -22.56 30.35
C THR A 25 19.31 -23.32 30.95
N GLY A 26 19.98 -22.65 31.90
CA GLY A 26 21.01 -23.28 32.70
C GLY A 26 20.39 -24.30 33.66
N ARG A 27 21.14 -25.33 34.01
CA ARG A 27 20.69 -26.36 34.97
C ARG A 27 21.83 -26.77 35.87
N VAL A 28 21.53 -26.83 37.17
CA VAL A 28 22.43 -27.35 38.19
C VAL A 28 21.98 -28.77 38.49
N ILE A 29 22.82 -29.75 38.17
CA ILE A 29 22.56 -31.14 38.50
C ILE A 29 23.20 -31.41 39.85
N THR A 30 22.38 -31.63 40.88
CA THR A 30 22.81 -32.00 42.23
C THR A 30 22.39 -33.44 42.55
N THR A 31 23.16 -34.11 43.40
CA THR A 31 22.84 -35.48 43.84
C THR A 31 22.25 -35.44 45.25
N LYS A 32 20.99 -35.87 45.40
CA LYS A 32 20.30 -35.95 46.70
C LYS A 32 20.43 -37.33 47.34
N GLY A 33 20.56 -37.39 48.67
CA GLY A 33 20.54 -38.62 49.44
C GLY A 33 19.13 -39.23 49.57
N ASN A 34 19.03 -40.45 50.12
CA ASN A 34 17.78 -41.21 50.29
C ASN A 34 16.75 -40.55 51.25
N ASN A 35 17.10 -39.41 51.85
CA ASN A 35 16.29 -38.59 52.74
C ASN A 35 15.99 -37.19 52.15
N GLU A 36 16.16 -37.01 50.84
CA GLU A 36 16.04 -35.74 50.10
C GLU A 36 16.96 -34.60 50.56
N MET A 37 17.91 -34.86 51.47
CA MET A 37 18.92 -33.87 51.89
C MET A 37 20.14 -33.86 50.95
N ASP A 38 20.71 -32.67 50.77
CA ASP A 38 21.91 -32.46 49.97
C ASP A 38 23.12 -33.16 50.61
N MET A 39 23.92 -33.87 49.81
CA MET A 39 25.08 -34.60 50.31
C MET A 39 26.32 -33.69 50.43
N PRO A 40 27.14 -33.79 51.52
CA PRO A 40 28.26 -32.89 51.78
C PRO A 40 29.40 -32.89 50.74
N PHE A 41 29.41 -33.86 49.81
CA PHE A 41 30.42 -34.04 48.77
C PHE A 41 29.78 -34.45 47.43
N SER A 42 28.77 -33.72 46.97
CA SER A 42 28.15 -33.99 45.67
C SER A 42 28.90 -33.31 44.52
N TYR A 43 28.95 -33.99 43.37
CA TYR A 43 29.35 -33.38 42.11
C TYR A 43 28.20 -32.47 41.64
N GLU A 44 28.38 -31.16 41.73
CA GLU A 44 27.50 -30.21 41.06
C GLU A 44 27.97 -30.05 39.62
N ASN A 45 27.17 -30.54 38.67
CA ASN A 45 27.43 -30.27 37.27
C ASN A 45 26.61 -29.04 36.86
N TYR A 46 27.30 -27.95 36.58
CA TYR A 46 26.71 -26.69 36.14
C TYR A 46 26.68 -26.64 34.62
N VAL A 47 25.48 -26.63 34.06
CA VAL A 47 25.26 -26.23 32.67
C VAL A 47 24.85 -24.76 32.68
N SER A 48 25.69 -23.87 32.15
CA SER A 48 25.40 -22.44 32.06
C SER A 48 24.23 -22.18 31.12
N SER A 49 23.39 -21.20 31.46
CA SER A 49 22.38 -20.68 30.53
C SER A 49 23.06 -19.98 29.36
N ARG A 50 22.51 -20.12 28.15
CA ARG A 50 22.88 -19.30 26.99
C ARG A 50 21.75 -18.32 26.72
N GLN A 51 22.08 -17.04 26.62
CA GLN A 51 21.12 -16.03 26.16
C GLN A 51 20.71 -16.32 24.71
N GLY A 52 19.47 -16.00 24.36
CA GLY A 52 19.01 -16.05 22.97
C GLY A 52 19.81 -15.12 22.07
N ASP A 53 19.87 -15.46 20.79
CA ASP A 53 20.47 -14.64 19.75
C ASP A 53 19.53 -13.47 19.41
N SER A 54 20.07 -12.37 18.90
CA SER A 54 19.31 -11.23 18.42
C SER A 54 18.93 -11.40 16.96
N VAL A 55 17.65 -11.20 16.61
CA VAL A 55 17.14 -11.25 15.24
C VAL A 55 16.97 -9.83 14.72
N ILE A 56 17.74 -9.47 13.70
CA ILE A 56 17.67 -8.18 13.01
C ILE A 56 16.77 -8.34 11.78
N LEU A 57 15.79 -7.45 11.66
CA LEU A 57 14.81 -7.50 10.57
C LEU A 57 15.25 -6.64 9.38
N THR A 58 14.65 -6.90 8.23
CA THR A 58 14.64 -5.99 7.08
C THR A 58 13.62 -4.86 7.26
N LEU A 59 12.69 -5.01 8.22
CA LEU A 59 11.70 -3.98 8.52
C LEU A 59 12.39 -2.71 8.99
N ASP A 60 12.06 -1.60 8.32
CA ASP A 60 12.46 -0.27 8.73
C ASP A 60 11.34 0.36 9.56
N ALA A 61 11.64 0.73 10.81
CA ALA A 61 10.64 1.26 11.73
C ALA A 61 9.98 2.55 11.23
N THR A 62 10.71 3.39 10.48
CA THR A 62 10.18 4.62 9.89
C THR A 62 9.25 4.29 8.73
N VAL A 63 9.67 3.41 7.82
CA VAL A 63 8.84 2.98 6.68
C VAL A 63 7.57 2.27 7.17
N GLN A 64 7.69 1.41 8.19
CA GLN A 64 6.56 0.75 8.84
C GLN A 64 5.57 1.77 9.42
N ALA A 65 6.06 2.75 10.18
CA ALA A 65 5.21 3.80 10.77
C ALA A 65 4.53 4.66 9.70
N CYS A 66 5.21 4.99 8.60
CA CYS A 66 4.63 5.70 7.47
C CYS A 66 3.51 4.89 6.81
N LEU A 67 3.72 3.60 6.55
CA LEU A 67 2.69 2.73 6.00
C LEU A 67 1.45 2.66 6.91
N GLU A 68 1.65 2.39 8.21
CA GLU A 68 0.55 2.29 9.19
C GLU A 68 -0.20 3.61 9.35
N LYS A 69 0.51 4.74 9.39
CA LYS A 69 -0.09 6.08 9.45
C LYS A 69 -1.00 6.33 8.26
N GLN A 70 -0.54 6.08 7.05
CA GLN A 70 -1.31 6.36 5.84
C GLN A 70 -2.48 5.40 5.65
N LEU A 71 -2.31 4.11 6.01
CA LEU A 71 -3.42 3.17 6.03
C LEU A 71 -4.46 3.53 7.10
N SER A 72 -4.04 4.00 8.28
CA SER A 72 -4.96 4.44 9.36
C SER A 72 -5.75 5.67 8.93
N ALA A 73 -5.07 6.64 8.30
CA ALA A 73 -5.72 7.81 7.73
C ALA A 73 -6.74 7.43 6.65
N ALA A 74 -6.42 6.44 5.80
CA ALA A 74 -7.35 5.93 4.79
C ALA A 74 -8.57 5.23 5.42
N ILE A 75 -8.38 4.44 6.48
CA ILE A 75 -9.49 3.80 7.22
C ILE A 75 -10.45 4.86 7.75
N ALA A 76 -9.93 5.88 8.43
CA ALA A 76 -10.74 6.95 8.99
C ALA A 76 -11.46 7.76 7.89
N ARG A 77 -10.76 8.04 6.80
CA ARG A 77 -11.26 8.88 5.69
C ARG A 77 -12.33 8.19 4.85
N TYR A 78 -12.20 6.90 4.61
CA TYR A 78 -13.08 6.13 3.74
C TYR A 78 -14.03 5.20 4.51
N ASP A 79 -14.04 5.30 5.84
CA ASP A 79 -14.84 4.48 6.76
C ASP A 79 -14.74 2.99 6.39
N VAL A 80 -13.50 2.48 6.37
CA VAL A 80 -13.16 1.13 5.92
C VAL A 80 -13.50 0.12 7.02
N ARG A 81 -14.51 -0.73 6.77
CA ARG A 81 -15.12 -1.56 7.82
C ARG A 81 -14.37 -2.84 8.14
N ASN A 82 -13.64 -3.42 7.19
CA ASN A 82 -12.87 -4.65 7.42
C ASN A 82 -11.35 -4.40 7.42
N GLY A 83 -10.96 -3.18 7.79
CA GLY A 83 -9.56 -2.75 7.92
C GLY A 83 -8.81 -2.65 6.59
N ALA A 84 -7.50 -2.48 6.70
CA ALA A 84 -6.61 -2.30 5.57
C ALA A 84 -5.35 -3.16 5.72
N PHE A 85 -4.69 -3.46 4.62
CA PHE A 85 -3.40 -4.16 4.65
C PHE A 85 -2.48 -3.62 3.57
N GLY A 86 -1.18 -3.74 3.78
CA GLY A 86 -0.19 -3.28 2.83
C GLY A 86 1.21 -3.78 3.13
N LEU A 87 2.10 -3.61 2.16
CA LEU A 87 3.51 -3.91 2.30
C LEU A 87 4.37 -2.98 1.44
N VAL A 88 5.63 -2.83 1.85
CA VAL A 88 6.70 -2.19 1.08
C VAL A 88 7.81 -3.22 0.93
N MET A 89 8.18 -3.52 -0.32
CA MET A 89 9.26 -4.46 -0.64
C MET A 89 10.28 -3.79 -1.56
N ASN A 90 11.55 -4.10 -1.36
CA ASN A 90 12.60 -3.72 -2.29
C ASN A 90 12.59 -4.65 -3.52
N CYS A 91 12.39 -4.08 -4.71
CA CYS A 91 12.28 -4.79 -5.99
C CYS A 91 13.57 -5.50 -6.40
N LYS A 92 14.73 -5.08 -5.89
CA LYS A 92 16.06 -5.58 -6.27
C LYS A 92 16.58 -6.65 -5.32
N THR A 93 16.17 -6.60 -4.04
CA THR A 93 16.68 -7.50 -3.01
C THR A 93 15.64 -8.51 -2.51
N GLY A 94 14.35 -8.19 -2.57
CA GLY A 94 13.28 -8.99 -1.95
C GLY A 94 13.06 -8.67 -0.47
N GLU A 95 13.80 -7.73 0.10
CA GLU A 95 13.63 -7.29 1.49
C GLU A 95 12.23 -6.71 1.71
N ILE A 96 11.57 -7.14 2.78
CA ILE A 96 10.34 -6.52 3.24
C ILE A 96 10.69 -5.38 4.19
N LEU A 97 10.45 -4.14 3.77
CA LEU A 97 10.75 -2.94 4.58
C LEU A 97 9.59 -2.55 5.49
N ALA A 98 8.36 -2.86 5.07
CA ALA A 98 7.18 -2.70 5.90
C ALA A 98 6.13 -3.74 5.53
N MET A 99 5.37 -4.19 6.52
CA MET A 99 4.25 -5.10 6.37
C MET A 99 3.20 -4.79 7.43
N ALA A 100 2.01 -4.35 7.01
CA ALA A 100 0.99 -3.87 7.92
C ALA A 100 -0.36 -4.56 7.66
N THR A 101 -1.05 -4.87 8.75
CA THR A 101 -2.47 -5.25 8.78
C THR A 101 -3.14 -4.39 9.84
N LEU A 102 -3.99 -3.46 9.41
CA LEU A 102 -4.77 -2.59 10.29
C LEU A 102 -6.17 -3.13 10.51
N GLY A 103 -6.67 -2.93 11.72
CA GLY A 103 -7.71 -3.79 12.32
C GLY A 103 -7.12 -5.05 12.96
N SER A 104 -5.82 -5.05 13.25
CA SER A 104 -5.13 -6.11 14.02
C SER A 104 -5.02 -5.75 15.51
N TYR A 105 -4.17 -6.45 16.23
CA TYR A 105 -4.06 -6.44 17.70
C TYR A 105 -2.75 -5.78 18.15
N ASP A 106 -2.72 -5.28 19.39
CA ASP A 106 -1.47 -4.91 20.05
C ASP A 106 -0.71 -6.19 20.43
N PRO A 107 0.52 -6.43 19.92
CA PRO A 107 1.31 -7.62 20.25
C PRO A 107 1.55 -7.80 21.75
N ASN A 108 1.61 -6.72 22.53
CA ASN A 108 1.78 -6.78 24.00
C ASN A 108 0.49 -7.17 24.72
N LYS A 109 -0.66 -7.10 24.03
CA LYS A 109 -2.00 -7.43 24.53
C LYS A 109 -2.73 -8.38 23.60
N TYR A 110 -2.01 -9.37 23.08
CA TYR A 110 -2.50 -10.27 22.03
C TYR A 110 -3.77 -11.07 22.37
N LEU A 111 -4.12 -11.20 23.65
CA LEU A 111 -5.35 -11.86 24.10
C LEU A 111 -6.59 -10.93 24.12
N GLU A 112 -6.39 -9.61 24.09
CA GLU A 112 -7.47 -8.62 24.01
C GLU A 112 -7.99 -8.56 22.57
N ILE A 113 -9.31 -8.48 22.43
CA ILE A 113 -9.95 -8.36 21.11
C ILE A 113 -9.91 -6.89 20.69
N ALA A 114 -9.23 -6.62 19.59
CA ALA A 114 -9.03 -5.24 19.12
C ALA A 114 -10.28 -4.63 18.49
N ASP A 115 -11.09 -5.45 17.81
CA ASP A 115 -12.34 -5.02 17.19
C ASP A 115 -13.41 -4.78 18.26
N THR A 116 -13.89 -3.54 18.36
CA THR A 116 -14.82 -3.13 19.44
C THR A 116 -16.17 -3.82 19.34
N ASP A 117 -16.66 -4.06 18.12
CA ASP A 117 -17.95 -4.69 17.89
C ASP A 117 -17.90 -6.17 18.27
N THR A 118 -16.85 -6.88 17.84
CA THR A 118 -16.60 -8.28 18.23
C THR A 118 -16.39 -8.39 19.74
N ALA A 119 -15.65 -7.46 20.35
CA ALA A 119 -15.46 -7.44 21.80
C ALA A 119 -16.79 -7.27 22.55
N ALA A 120 -17.66 -6.37 22.09
CA ALA A 120 -18.99 -6.16 22.68
C ALA A 120 -19.89 -7.41 22.52
N GLN A 121 -19.86 -8.06 21.35
CA GLN A 121 -20.59 -9.31 21.12
C GLN A 121 -20.12 -10.43 22.06
N LEU A 122 -18.81 -10.58 22.25
CA LEU A 122 -18.24 -11.59 23.14
C LEU A 122 -18.59 -11.33 24.61
N GLU A 123 -18.58 -10.07 25.05
CA GLU A 123 -19.03 -9.72 26.40
C GLU A 123 -20.52 -10.00 26.60
N GLU A 124 -21.35 -9.78 25.57
CA GLU A 124 -22.76 -10.15 25.62
C GLU A 124 -22.95 -11.67 25.74
N MET A 125 -22.28 -12.45 24.89
CA MET A 125 -22.31 -13.93 24.96
C MET A 125 -21.92 -14.42 26.36
N LYS A 126 -20.89 -13.80 26.94
CA LYS A 126 -20.41 -14.11 28.28
C LYS A 126 -21.45 -13.81 29.35
N ARG A 127 -22.08 -12.64 29.27
CA ARG A 127 -23.16 -12.24 30.18
C ARG A 127 -24.34 -13.22 30.11
N VAL A 128 -24.72 -13.65 28.89
CA VAL A 128 -25.86 -14.54 28.65
C VAL A 128 -25.66 -15.91 29.31
N TYR A 129 -24.49 -16.55 29.14
CA TYR A 129 -24.27 -17.87 29.74
C TYR A 129 -24.04 -17.81 31.25
N LEU A 130 -23.40 -16.75 31.77
CA LEU A 130 -23.20 -16.57 33.22
C LEU A 130 -24.50 -16.32 33.99
N ALA A 131 -25.56 -15.87 33.30
CA ALA A 131 -26.89 -15.72 33.89
C ALA A 131 -27.62 -17.07 34.05
N GLN A 132 -27.14 -18.15 33.43
CA GLN A 132 -27.72 -19.48 33.56
C GLN A 132 -27.21 -20.17 34.84
N PRO A 133 -27.98 -21.09 35.45
CA PRO A 133 -27.51 -21.87 36.59
C PRO A 133 -26.25 -22.67 36.23
N GLU A 134 -25.21 -22.57 37.05
CA GLU A 134 -23.94 -23.29 36.85
C GLU A 134 -24.18 -24.80 36.74
N GLY A 135 -23.58 -25.44 35.75
CA GLY A 135 -23.76 -26.87 35.46
C GLY A 135 -25.07 -27.23 34.74
N SER A 136 -25.93 -26.27 34.40
CA SER A 136 -27.06 -26.50 33.50
C SER A 136 -26.61 -26.72 32.05
N GLU A 137 -27.44 -27.41 31.25
CA GLU A 137 -27.16 -27.63 29.83
C GLU A 137 -26.97 -26.30 29.07
N ALA A 138 -27.78 -25.28 29.38
CA ALA A 138 -27.67 -23.96 28.79
C ALA A 138 -26.37 -23.22 29.19
N TYR A 139 -25.90 -23.40 30.42
CA TYR A 139 -24.63 -22.84 30.89
C TYR A 139 -23.44 -23.45 30.13
N GLU A 140 -23.37 -24.79 30.05
CA GLU A 140 -22.26 -25.49 29.38
C GLU A 140 -22.26 -25.23 27.86
N ALA A 141 -23.43 -25.21 27.22
CA ALA A 141 -23.56 -24.86 25.80
C ALA A 141 -23.10 -23.42 25.53
N GLY A 142 -23.54 -22.45 26.35
CA GLY A 142 -23.16 -21.05 26.20
C GLY A 142 -21.67 -20.79 26.48
N LYS A 143 -21.10 -21.46 27.49
CA LYS A 143 -19.66 -21.41 27.81
C LYS A 143 -18.82 -21.96 26.65
N THR A 144 -19.24 -23.07 26.05
CA THR A 144 -18.58 -23.67 24.88
C THR A 144 -18.64 -22.72 23.69
N ALA A 145 -19.83 -22.21 23.35
CA ALA A 145 -20.00 -21.27 22.24
C ALA A 145 -19.18 -19.98 22.43
N TYR A 146 -19.12 -19.44 23.65
CA TYR A 146 -18.24 -18.30 23.97
C TYR A 146 -16.77 -18.65 23.78
N GLY A 147 -16.31 -19.82 24.26
CA GLY A 147 -14.92 -20.25 24.11
C GLY A 147 -14.52 -20.42 22.65
N GLU A 148 -15.38 -21.02 21.84
CA GLU A 148 -15.20 -21.16 20.40
C GLU A 148 -15.16 -19.80 19.69
N ALA A 149 -16.10 -18.90 20.01
CA ALA A 149 -16.14 -17.55 19.43
C ALA A 149 -14.91 -16.71 19.82
N LEU A 150 -14.48 -16.77 21.08
CA LEU A 150 -13.29 -16.07 21.56
C LEU A 150 -12.02 -16.59 20.87
N SER A 151 -11.90 -17.91 20.75
CA SER A 151 -10.77 -18.54 20.06
C SER A 151 -10.74 -18.13 18.58
N ALA A 152 -11.89 -18.19 17.90
CA ALA A 152 -12.02 -17.79 16.51
C ALA A 152 -11.68 -16.30 16.30
N ALA A 153 -12.15 -15.41 17.19
CA ALA A 153 -11.84 -13.97 17.14
C ALA A 153 -10.33 -13.72 17.31
N ARG A 154 -9.69 -14.39 18.27
CA ARG A 154 -8.23 -14.31 18.49
C ARG A 154 -7.43 -14.81 17.28
N LEU A 155 -7.75 -16.00 16.77
CA LEU A 155 -7.09 -16.54 15.58
C LEU A 155 -7.28 -15.63 14.38
N LYS A 156 -8.47 -15.02 14.22
CA LYS A 156 -8.74 -14.08 13.12
C LYS A 156 -7.85 -12.84 13.20
N GLN A 157 -7.71 -12.20 14.37
CA GLN A 157 -6.89 -10.99 14.52
C GLN A 157 -5.38 -11.28 14.43
N TRP A 158 -4.94 -12.48 14.82
CA TRP A 158 -3.52 -12.85 14.76
C TRP A 158 -2.98 -13.07 13.35
N ARG A 159 -3.86 -13.27 12.37
CA ARG A 159 -3.49 -13.54 10.97
C ARG A 159 -2.80 -12.35 10.33
N ASN A 160 -1.67 -12.63 9.69
CA ASN A 160 -1.02 -11.70 8.80
C ASN A 160 -1.64 -11.78 7.40
N ARG A 161 -2.50 -10.83 7.08
CA ARG A 161 -3.25 -10.82 5.81
C ARG A 161 -2.36 -10.77 4.58
N VAL A 162 -1.15 -10.24 4.70
CA VAL A 162 -0.21 -10.11 3.58
C VAL A 162 0.29 -11.47 3.07
N ILE A 163 0.44 -12.44 3.98
CA ILE A 163 0.98 -13.78 3.65
C ILE A 163 -0.06 -14.90 3.78
N SER A 164 -1.10 -14.71 4.59
CA SER A 164 -2.06 -15.76 4.91
C SER A 164 -3.39 -15.64 4.16
N ASP A 165 -3.80 -14.43 3.77
CA ASP A 165 -5.13 -14.18 3.21
C ASP A 165 -5.08 -14.11 1.69
N GLY A 166 -5.88 -14.94 1.02
CA GLY A 166 -6.12 -14.79 -0.41
C GLY A 166 -7.17 -13.72 -0.66
N TYR A 167 -6.90 -12.80 -1.59
CA TYR A 167 -7.89 -11.87 -2.11
C TYR A 167 -7.89 -11.89 -3.63
N GLU A 168 -8.99 -11.46 -4.25
CA GLU A 168 -9.02 -11.31 -5.70
C GLU A 168 -8.19 -10.07 -6.08
N PRO A 169 -7.06 -10.22 -6.82
CA PRO A 169 -6.17 -9.09 -7.11
C PRO A 169 -6.82 -8.05 -8.04
N GLY A 170 -7.84 -8.45 -8.79
CA GLY A 170 -8.52 -7.60 -9.76
C GLY A 170 -7.55 -7.02 -10.78
N SER A 171 -7.80 -5.78 -11.20
CA SER A 171 -7.06 -5.14 -12.28
C SER A 171 -5.55 -4.96 -12.03
N THR A 172 -5.03 -5.14 -10.81
CA THR A 172 -3.57 -5.19 -10.57
C THR A 172 -2.91 -6.35 -11.34
N PHE A 173 -3.61 -7.48 -11.47
CA PHE A 173 -3.13 -8.67 -12.17
C PHE A 173 -2.92 -8.48 -13.68
N LYS A 174 -3.56 -7.45 -14.25
CA LYS A 174 -3.38 -7.06 -15.67
C LYS A 174 -1.93 -6.77 -16.01
N VAL A 175 -1.12 -6.34 -15.03
CA VAL A 175 0.33 -6.17 -15.21
C VAL A 175 0.97 -7.49 -15.65
N LEU A 176 0.64 -8.61 -14.98
CA LEU A 176 1.19 -9.92 -15.30
C LEU A 176 0.70 -10.43 -16.65
N THR A 177 -0.61 -10.30 -16.92
CA THR A 177 -1.19 -10.71 -18.21
C THR A 177 -0.59 -9.93 -19.39
N MET A 178 -0.45 -8.61 -19.25
CA MET A 178 0.16 -7.75 -20.28
C MET A 178 1.61 -8.15 -20.53
N SER A 179 2.37 -8.34 -19.46
CA SER A 179 3.78 -8.76 -19.52
C SER A 179 3.92 -10.09 -20.26
N ALA A 180 3.12 -11.10 -19.91
CA ALA A 180 3.12 -12.40 -20.58
C ALA A 180 2.84 -12.30 -22.08
N ALA A 181 1.84 -11.50 -22.46
CA ALA A 181 1.43 -11.35 -23.85
C ALA A 181 2.47 -10.60 -24.71
N LEU A 182 3.14 -9.60 -24.15
CA LEU A 182 4.25 -8.91 -24.80
C LEU A 182 5.48 -9.81 -24.90
N ASP A 183 5.83 -10.51 -23.82
CA ASP A 183 7.06 -11.32 -23.76
C ASP A 183 7.07 -12.47 -24.76
N CYS A 184 5.93 -13.13 -24.96
CA CYS A 184 5.82 -14.19 -25.97
C CYS A 184 5.45 -13.68 -27.37
N GLY A 185 5.34 -12.36 -27.57
CA GLY A 185 4.95 -11.74 -28.83
C GLY A 185 3.52 -12.04 -29.29
N ALA A 186 2.60 -12.34 -28.36
CA ALA A 186 1.18 -12.53 -28.70
C ALA A 186 0.49 -11.20 -29.07
N ILE A 187 1.03 -10.09 -28.55
CA ILE A 187 0.66 -8.72 -28.88
C ILE A 187 1.92 -7.84 -28.98
N ASP A 188 1.77 -6.68 -29.57
CA ASP A 188 2.76 -5.59 -29.57
C ASP A 188 2.13 -4.27 -29.09
N LEU A 189 2.90 -3.18 -29.02
CA LEU A 189 2.41 -1.88 -28.58
C LEU A 189 1.35 -1.26 -29.51
N ASN A 190 1.23 -1.74 -30.75
CA ASN A 190 0.30 -1.21 -31.76
C ASN A 190 -0.94 -2.07 -31.96
N THR A 191 -1.02 -3.22 -31.29
CA THR A 191 -2.13 -4.16 -31.42
C THR A 191 -3.45 -3.46 -31.07
N PRO A 192 -4.43 -3.44 -32.00
CA PRO A 192 -5.66 -2.70 -31.80
C PRO A 192 -6.68 -3.53 -31.01
N PHE A 193 -7.43 -2.82 -30.17
CA PHE A 193 -8.58 -3.32 -29.43
C PHE A 193 -9.75 -2.34 -29.57
N HIS A 194 -10.96 -2.85 -29.37
CA HIS A 194 -12.16 -2.02 -29.36
C HIS A 194 -13.06 -2.39 -28.19
N CYS A 195 -13.42 -1.41 -27.38
CA CYS A 195 -14.27 -1.57 -26.21
C CYS A 195 -15.61 -0.85 -26.41
N SER A 196 -16.69 -1.62 -26.55
CA SER A 196 -18.08 -1.13 -26.57
C SER A 196 -18.75 -1.14 -25.19
N GLY A 197 -17.98 -1.26 -24.11
CA GLY A 197 -18.45 -1.31 -22.72
C GLY A 197 -18.98 -2.67 -22.27
N SER A 198 -19.52 -3.47 -23.20
CA SER A 198 -19.80 -4.89 -22.98
C SER A 198 -19.69 -5.70 -24.26
N GLU A 199 -19.28 -6.96 -24.14
CA GLU A 199 -19.11 -7.88 -25.27
C GLU A 199 -19.50 -9.32 -24.90
N GLN A 200 -20.15 -10.02 -25.82
CA GLN A 200 -20.36 -11.47 -25.70
C GLN A 200 -19.11 -12.18 -26.20
N ILE A 201 -18.23 -12.56 -25.30
CA ILE A 201 -17.00 -13.27 -25.67
C ILE A 201 -17.32 -14.71 -26.09
N PRO A 202 -16.81 -15.20 -27.24
CA PRO A 202 -17.00 -16.58 -27.65
C PRO A 202 -16.56 -17.58 -26.58
N GLY A 203 -17.37 -18.60 -26.32
CA GLY A 203 -17.10 -19.61 -25.28
C GLY A 203 -17.40 -19.14 -23.84
N ARG A 204 -17.88 -17.91 -23.63
CA ARG A 204 -18.32 -17.41 -22.32
C ARG A 204 -19.85 -17.39 -22.27
N ALA A 205 -20.45 -17.93 -21.20
CA ALA A 205 -21.90 -17.94 -21.04
C ALA A 205 -22.46 -16.54 -20.75
N GLN A 206 -21.82 -15.79 -19.85
CA GLN A 206 -22.23 -14.44 -19.48
C GLN A 206 -21.51 -13.38 -20.31
N ARG A 207 -22.22 -12.31 -20.66
CA ARG A 207 -21.63 -11.14 -21.31
C ARG A 207 -20.56 -10.54 -20.40
N LEU A 208 -19.41 -10.20 -20.98
CA LEU A 208 -18.34 -9.52 -20.26
C LEU A 208 -18.59 -8.02 -20.25
N HIS A 209 -18.46 -7.39 -19.10
CA HIS A 209 -18.61 -5.94 -18.93
C HIS A 209 -17.27 -5.29 -18.58
N CYS A 210 -17.06 -4.09 -19.11
CA CYS A 210 -16.02 -3.19 -18.64
C CYS A 210 -16.61 -2.20 -17.63
N TRP A 211 -15.77 -1.61 -16.78
CA TRP A 211 -16.22 -0.61 -15.80
C TRP A 211 -16.87 0.61 -16.50
N ARG A 212 -16.38 0.97 -17.69
CA ARG A 212 -16.94 2.02 -18.53
C ARG A 212 -18.05 1.45 -19.42
N SER A 213 -19.29 1.57 -18.97
CA SER A 213 -20.47 1.03 -19.66
C SER A 213 -20.69 1.61 -21.08
N THR A 214 -20.25 2.84 -21.34
CA THR A 214 -20.29 3.45 -22.68
C THR A 214 -19.20 2.94 -23.62
N GLY A 215 -18.24 2.18 -23.09
CA GLY A 215 -17.04 1.76 -23.81
C GLY A 215 -15.93 2.81 -23.83
N HIS A 216 -14.71 2.31 -24.06
CA HIS A 216 -13.51 3.12 -24.25
C HIS A 216 -13.25 3.45 -25.73
N GLY A 217 -13.96 2.79 -26.66
CA GLY A 217 -13.78 2.96 -28.10
C GLY A 217 -12.55 2.21 -28.62
N ALA A 218 -11.87 2.78 -29.61
CA ALA A 218 -10.64 2.22 -30.16
C ALA A 218 -9.46 2.48 -29.23
N GLU A 219 -8.71 1.43 -28.91
CA GLU A 219 -7.57 1.46 -28.01
C GLU A 219 -6.42 0.65 -28.61
N LYS A 220 -5.18 0.98 -28.25
CA LYS A 220 -4.04 0.07 -28.45
C LYS A 220 -3.61 -0.50 -27.11
N THR A 221 -2.60 -1.37 -27.14
CA THR A 221 -2.03 -2.03 -25.96
C THR A 221 -1.73 -1.09 -24.79
N PRO A 222 -1.08 0.09 -24.95
CA PRO A 222 -0.89 1.01 -23.84
C PRO A 222 -2.21 1.51 -23.24
N GLN A 223 -3.15 1.95 -24.09
CA GLN A 223 -4.46 2.44 -23.64
C GLN A 223 -5.26 1.36 -22.92
N ALA A 224 -5.18 0.11 -23.36
CA ALA A 224 -5.86 -1.01 -22.71
C ALA A 224 -5.43 -1.16 -21.23
N LEU A 225 -4.14 -0.96 -20.93
CA LEU A 225 -3.62 -0.97 -19.55
C LEU A 225 -4.00 0.32 -18.80
N GLN A 226 -3.79 1.49 -19.41
CA GLN A 226 -4.09 2.81 -18.85
C GLN A 226 -5.56 2.94 -18.42
N ASN A 227 -6.48 2.53 -19.29
CA ASN A 227 -7.92 2.58 -19.09
C ASN A 227 -8.46 1.37 -18.33
N SER A 228 -7.59 0.40 -17.97
CA SER A 228 -7.98 -0.82 -17.27
C SER A 228 -9.10 -1.60 -18.00
N CYS A 229 -9.00 -1.73 -19.32
CA CYS A 229 -10.09 -2.24 -20.16
C CYS A 229 -10.26 -3.78 -20.07
N ASN A 230 -11.32 -4.27 -19.41
CA ASN A 230 -11.59 -5.71 -19.26
C ASN A 230 -11.78 -6.43 -20.60
N ILE A 231 -12.41 -5.75 -21.57
CA ILE A 231 -12.66 -6.31 -22.90
C ILE A 231 -11.34 -6.50 -23.64
N ALA A 232 -10.46 -5.50 -23.66
CA ALA A 232 -9.15 -5.62 -24.27
C ALA A 232 -8.33 -6.75 -23.61
N PHE A 233 -8.36 -6.87 -22.27
CA PHE A 233 -7.66 -7.94 -21.55
C PHE A 233 -8.21 -9.34 -21.84
N ALA A 234 -9.51 -9.48 -22.02
CA ALA A 234 -10.09 -10.74 -22.47
C ALA A 234 -9.56 -11.13 -23.86
N HIS A 235 -9.49 -10.18 -24.80
CA HIS A 235 -8.91 -10.43 -26.13
C HIS A 235 -7.40 -10.69 -26.08
N ILE A 236 -6.65 -10.01 -25.21
CA ILE A 236 -5.23 -10.30 -24.96
C ILE A 236 -5.06 -11.74 -24.49
N ALA A 237 -5.88 -12.21 -23.54
CA ALA A 237 -5.81 -13.57 -23.05
C ALA A 237 -6.17 -14.62 -24.10
N LEU A 238 -7.16 -14.34 -24.96
CA LEU A 238 -7.50 -15.21 -26.08
C LEU A 238 -6.38 -15.29 -27.11
N LYS A 239 -5.66 -14.18 -27.38
CA LYS A 239 -4.47 -14.15 -28.25
C LYS A 239 -3.28 -14.88 -27.64
N LEU A 240 -3.08 -14.74 -26.32
CA LEU A 240 -2.03 -15.43 -25.57
C LEU A 240 -2.28 -16.95 -25.54
N GLY A 241 -3.54 -17.35 -25.40
CA GLY A 241 -3.97 -18.73 -25.28
C GLY A 241 -3.82 -19.27 -23.85
N GLY A 242 -4.67 -20.23 -23.49
CA GLY A 242 -4.75 -20.76 -22.13
C GLY A 242 -3.47 -21.42 -21.62
N GLU A 243 -2.78 -22.16 -22.48
CA GLU A 243 -1.53 -22.87 -22.11
C GLU A 243 -0.43 -21.89 -21.70
N ARG A 244 -0.12 -20.92 -22.58
CA ARG A 244 0.89 -19.90 -22.29
C ARG A 244 0.49 -19.03 -21.10
N PHE A 245 -0.78 -18.63 -21.01
CA PHE A 245 -1.27 -17.88 -19.86
C PHE A 245 -1.00 -18.64 -18.55
N TYR A 246 -1.34 -19.92 -18.48
CA TYR A 246 -1.11 -20.72 -17.28
C TYR A 246 0.39 -20.92 -16.99
N GLU A 247 1.22 -21.13 -18.02
CA GLU A 247 2.68 -21.24 -17.88
C GLU A 247 3.31 -19.96 -17.33
N TYR A 248 2.91 -18.79 -17.81
CA TYR A 248 3.39 -17.51 -17.27
C TYR A 248 2.92 -17.28 -15.84
N VAL A 249 1.65 -17.57 -15.52
CA VAL A 249 1.15 -17.49 -14.13
C VAL A 249 1.98 -18.36 -13.19
N LYS A 250 2.33 -19.57 -13.62
CA LYS A 250 3.27 -20.44 -12.88
C LYS A 250 4.67 -19.80 -12.79
N ASN A 251 5.19 -19.27 -13.88
CA ASN A 251 6.53 -18.68 -13.93
C ASN A 251 6.65 -17.45 -13.02
N PHE A 252 5.60 -16.63 -12.92
CA PHE A 252 5.50 -15.51 -11.99
C PHE A 252 5.41 -15.94 -10.51
N GLY A 253 5.37 -17.24 -10.20
CA GLY A 253 5.33 -17.75 -8.83
C GLY A 253 3.95 -17.66 -8.16
N VAL A 254 2.88 -17.46 -8.94
CA VAL A 254 1.50 -17.30 -8.40
C VAL A 254 0.93 -18.63 -7.88
N LEU A 255 1.41 -19.76 -8.39
CA LEU A 255 0.92 -21.10 -8.03
C LEU A 255 1.71 -21.76 -6.90
N GLU A 256 2.66 -21.04 -6.31
CA GLU A 256 3.57 -21.54 -5.27
C GLU A 256 3.65 -20.56 -4.10
N LYS A 257 4.09 -21.07 -2.95
CA LYS A 257 4.51 -20.22 -1.82
C LYS A 257 5.69 -19.34 -2.25
N THR A 258 5.78 -18.16 -1.67
CA THR A 258 6.82 -17.18 -1.98
C THR A 258 8.17 -17.57 -1.42
N GLY A 259 8.18 -18.34 -0.33
CA GLY A 259 9.40 -18.70 0.40
C GLY A 259 9.74 -17.75 1.55
N ILE A 260 8.85 -16.79 1.85
CA ILE A 260 9.07 -15.89 2.99
C ILE A 260 9.33 -16.68 4.28
N ASP A 261 10.30 -16.20 5.04
CA ASP A 261 10.83 -16.77 6.28
C ASP A 261 9.89 -16.58 7.48
N LEU A 262 8.59 -16.75 7.25
CA LEU A 262 7.52 -16.65 8.23
C LEU A 262 6.59 -17.86 8.17
N ALA A 263 6.07 -18.24 9.34
CA ALA A 263 5.00 -19.23 9.43
C ALA A 263 3.66 -18.67 8.90
N GLY A 264 2.71 -19.57 8.60
CA GLY A 264 1.35 -19.17 8.24
C GLY A 264 1.16 -18.71 6.79
N GLU A 265 2.17 -18.85 5.92
CA GLU A 265 2.04 -18.50 4.50
C GLU A 265 1.05 -19.43 3.76
N SER A 266 0.11 -18.81 3.05
CA SER A 266 -0.83 -19.47 2.15
C SER A 266 -0.28 -19.54 0.72
N LYS A 267 -0.64 -20.60 -0.01
CA LYS A 267 -0.29 -20.74 -1.44
C LYS A 267 -1.29 -20.07 -2.39
N GLY A 268 -2.34 -19.44 -1.85
CA GLY A 268 -3.46 -18.94 -2.65
C GLY A 268 -4.31 -20.06 -3.28
N VAL A 269 -5.32 -19.66 -4.03
CA VAL A 269 -6.23 -20.50 -4.81
C VAL A 269 -6.29 -19.93 -6.21
N PHE A 270 -5.78 -20.67 -7.18
CA PHE A 270 -5.87 -20.37 -8.60
C PHE A 270 -6.69 -21.44 -9.33
N PHE A 271 -7.09 -21.17 -10.57
CA PHE A 271 -7.81 -22.14 -11.38
C PHE A 271 -7.04 -23.44 -11.57
N ASP A 272 -7.77 -24.54 -11.65
CA ASP A 272 -7.25 -25.77 -12.23
C ASP A 272 -6.82 -25.51 -13.67
N LYS A 273 -5.67 -26.07 -14.07
CA LYS A 273 -5.09 -25.88 -15.41
C LYS A 273 -6.12 -26.10 -16.52
N ALA A 274 -6.87 -27.21 -16.44
CA ALA A 274 -7.85 -27.58 -17.46
C ALA A 274 -8.96 -26.53 -17.67
N LEU A 275 -9.39 -25.81 -16.63
CA LEU A 275 -10.41 -24.75 -16.75
C LEU A 275 -9.92 -23.56 -17.58
N VAL A 276 -8.61 -23.38 -17.66
CA VAL A 276 -7.96 -22.28 -18.38
C VAL A 276 -7.50 -22.72 -19.77
N THR A 277 -7.02 -23.96 -19.90
CA THR A 277 -6.37 -24.45 -21.12
C THR A 277 -7.32 -25.16 -22.09
N ASP A 278 -8.35 -25.86 -21.60
CA ASP A 278 -9.31 -26.62 -22.42
C ASP A 278 -10.58 -25.79 -22.64
N THR A 279 -10.46 -24.76 -23.47
CA THR A 279 -11.56 -23.80 -23.74
C THR A 279 -12.69 -24.40 -24.55
N ASP A 280 -12.47 -25.51 -25.24
CA ASP A 280 -13.52 -26.21 -25.99
C ASP A 280 -14.48 -26.94 -25.04
N LYS A 281 -13.95 -27.53 -23.97
CA LYS A 281 -14.74 -28.23 -22.96
C LYS A 281 -15.35 -27.30 -21.91
N TRP A 282 -14.57 -26.35 -21.40
CA TRP A 282 -14.96 -25.53 -20.25
C TRP A 282 -15.33 -24.09 -20.62
N GLY A 283 -15.18 -23.72 -21.89
CA GLY A 283 -15.38 -22.35 -22.36
C GLY A 283 -14.21 -21.43 -22.01
N THR A 284 -14.37 -20.15 -22.27
CA THR A 284 -13.31 -19.12 -22.13
C THR A 284 -13.45 -18.30 -20.86
N ALA A 285 -14.41 -18.63 -19.99
CA ALA A 285 -14.75 -17.82 -18.82
C ALA A 285 -13.56 -17.66 -17.86
N SER A 286 -12.90 -18.75 -17.46
CA SER A 286 -11.77 -18.73 -16.53
C SER A 286 -10.51 -18.08 -17.12
N LEU A 287 -10.22 -18.32 -18.40
CA LEU A 287 -9.11 -17.65 -19.10
C LEU A 287 -9.34 -16.13 -19.15
N THR A 288 -10.54 -15.71 -19.54
CA THR A 288 -10.86 -14.30 -19.66
C THR A 288 -10.96 -13.61 -18.31
N SER A 289 -11.64 -14.18 -17.29
CA SER A 289 -11.67 -13.60 -15.94
C SER A 289 -10.29 -13.60 -15.27
N GLY A 290 -9.51 -14.65 -15.49
CA GLY A 290 -8.13 -14.76 -15.03
C GLY A 290 -7.26 -13.61 -15.53
N SER A 291 -7.45 -13.21 -16.79
CA SER A 291 -6.65 -12.16 -17.44
C SER A 291 -6.70 -10.80 -16.74
N PHE A 292 -7.79 -10.53 -16.02
CA PHE A 292 -8.02 -9.29 -15.28
C PHE A 292 -8.23 -9.52 -13.78
N GLY A 293 -7.75 -10.65 -13.25
CA GLY A 293 -7.57 -10.88 -11.83
C GLY A 293 -8.83 -11.20 -11.04
N GLN A 294 -9.86 -11.75 -11.67
CA GLN A 294 -11.12 -12.12 -11.00
C GLN A 294 -11.29 -13.64 -10.89
N THR A 295 -12.12 -14.08 -9.94
CA THR A 295 -12.53 -15.48 -9.73
C THR A 295 -11.43 -16.43 -9.25
N PHE A 296 -10.34 -15.87 -8.73
CA PHE A 296 -9.27 -16.59 -8.03
C PHE A 296 -8.69 -15.69 -6.92
N LYS A 297 -8.06 -16.28 -5.91
CA LYS A 297 -7.56 -15.55 -4.73
C LYS A 297 -6.10 -15.85 -4.48
N ILE A 298 -5.23 -14.86 -4.57
CA ILE A 298 -3.78 -14.99 -4.30
C ILE A 298 -3.40 -14.12 -3.11
N THR A 299 -2.26 -14.40 -2.49
CA THR A 299 -1.81 -13.57 -1.38
C THR A 299 -1.28 -12.23 -1.89
N PRO A 300 -1.42 -11.15 -1.11
CA PRO A 300 -0.82 -9.85 -1.40
C PRO A 300 0.68 -9.94 -1.74
N LEU A 301 1.43 -10.76 -0.99
CA LEU A 301 2.86 -10.96 -1.23
C LEU A 301 3.15 -11.67 -2.56
N GLN A 302 2.36 -12.68 -2.95
CA GLN A 302 2.50 -13.34 -4.27
C GLN A 302 2.33 -12.33 -5.40
N LEU A 303 1.33 -11.45 -5.32
CA LEU A 303 1.09 -10.41 -6.32
C LEU A 303 2.26 -9.41 -6.40
N VAL A 304 2.70 -8.86 -5.27
CA VAL A 304 3.79 -7.88 -5.22
C VAL A 304 5.10 -8.48 -5.73
N ARG A 305 5.44 -9.70 -5.29
CA ARG A 305 6.61 -10.44 -5.78
C ARG A 305 6.58 -10.64 -7.29
N ALA A 306 5.43 -11.04 -7.84
CA ALA A 306 5.27 -11.24 -9.27
C ALA A 306 5.44 -9.92 -10.05
N ILE A 307 4.80 -8.83 -9.61
CA ILE A 307 4.89 -7.53 -10.26
C ILE A 307 6.31 -6.94 -10.14
N ALA A 308 7.00 -7.13 -9.01
CA ALA A 308 8.40 -6.72 -8.86
C ALA A 308 9.29 -7.37 -9.93
N SER A 309 9.07 -8.66 -10.21
CA SER A 309 9.82 -9.37 -11.27
C SER A 309 9.58 -8.76 -12.67
N VAL A 310 8.41 -8.18 -12.93
CA VAL A 310 8.08 -7.54 -14.20
C VAL A 310 8.89 -6.26 -14.40
N VAL A 311 9.23 -5.55 -13.34
CA VAL A 311 9.90 -4.24 -13.44
C VAL A 311 11.39 -4.28 -13.12
N ASN A 312 11.91 -5.33 -12.48
CA ASN A 312 13.32 -5.41 -12.05
C ASN A 312 14.26 -6.10 -13.06
N GLY A 313 13.88 -6.18 -14.34
CA GLY A 313 14.66 -6.92 -15.36
C GLY A 313 14.31 -8.41 -15.46
N GLY A 314 13.15 -8.82 -14.92
CA GLY A 314 12.63 -10.17 -15.03
C GLY A 314 12.98 -11.09 -13.86
N GLN A 315 13.59 -10.60 -12.78
CA GLN A 315 14.09 -11.46 -11.70
C GLN A 315 13.02 -11.70 -10.63
N LEU A 316 12.54 -12.94 -10.49
CA LEU A 316 11.69 -13.32 -9.37
C LEU A 316 12.55 -13.59 -8.15
N LEU A 317 12.40 -12.78 -7.11
CA LEU A 317 13.15 -12.88 -5.86
C LEU A 317 12.35 -13.66 -4.81
N GLU A 318 13.06 -14.33 -3.90
CA GLU A 318 12.48 -14.86 -2.67
C GLU A 318 12.46 -13.74 -1.62
N PRO A 319 11.28 -13.33 -1.12
CA PRO A 319 11.19 -12.28 -0.14
C PRO A 319 11.62 -12.77 1.25
N TYR A 320 12.17 -11.89 2.08
CA TYR A 320 12.60 -12.22 3.44
C TYR A 320 12.41 -11.05 4.40
N ILE A 321 12.24 -11.37 5.69
CA ILE A 321 12.03 -10.41 6.78
C ILE A 321 13.18 -10.35 7.77
N VAL A 322 14.00 -11.40 7.90
CA VAL A 322 15.20 -11.40 8.76
C VAL A 322 16.44 -11.13 7.93
N SER A 323 17.13 -10.04 8.23
CA SER A 323 18.38 -9.65 7.56
C SER A 323 19.59 -10.32 8.20
N GLU A 324 19.64 -10.41 9.53
CA GLU A 324 20.80 -10.91 10.26
C GLU A 324 20.40 -11.53 11.61
N ILE A 325 21.16 -12.52 12.07
CA ILE A 325 21.09 -13.06 13.43
C ILE A 325 22.45 -12.89 14.08
N LEU A 326 22.46 -12.26 15.26
CA LEU A 326 23.67 -11.97 16.04
C LEU A 326 23.66 -12.79 17.33
N ASP A 327 24.79 -13.39 17.68
CA ASP A 327 24.93 -14.02 19.00
C ASP A 327 25.00 -12.98 20.13
N ALA A 328 25.10 -13.45 21.38
CA ALA A 328 25.18 -12.59 22.56
C ALA A 328 26.44 -11.69 22.59
N ASP A 329 27.49 -12.05 21.86
CA ASP A 329 28.73 -11.27 21.75
C ASP A 329 28.69 -10.29 20.56
N GLY A 330 27.60 -10.30 19.77
CA GLY A 330 27.42 -9.48 18.58
C GLY A 330 28.05 -10.05 17.31
N ASN A 331 28.45 -11.32 17.30
CA ASN A 331 28.95 -11.97 16.09
C ASN A 331 27.79 -12.44 15.20
N THR A 332 27.94 -12.27 13.89
CA THR A 332 26.99 -12.76 12.89
C THR A 332 26.92 -14.29 12.87
N VAL A 333 25.77 -14.84 13.25
CA VAL A 333 25.45 -16.28 13.17
C VAL A 333 24.84 -16.61 11.81
N MET A 334 24.02 -15.71 11.28
CA MET A 334 23.35 -15.85 9.99
C MET A 334 23.20 -14.46 9.37
N LYS A 335 23.40 -14.36 8.06
CA LYS A 335 23.08 -13.16 7.28
C LYS A 335 22.33 -13.58 6.03
N ALA A 336 21.19 -12.95 5.79
CA ALA A 336 20.40 -13.17 4.59
C ALA A 336 21.02 -12.43 3.40
N GLU A 337 20.91 -13.04 2.22
CA GLU A 337 21.35 -12.46 0.96
C GLU A 337 20.22 -12.62 -0.07
N PRO A 338 20.05 -11.66 -1.01
CA PRO A 338 19.01 -11.75 -2.04
C PRO A 338 19.08 -13.05 -2.84
N THR A 339 17.96 -13.77 -2.91
CA THR A 339 17.86 -15.04 -3.63
C THR A 339 17.01 -14.90 -4.89
N VAL A 340 17.66 -15.01 -6.06
CA VAL A 340 16.99 -15.03 -7.36
C VAL A 340 16.48 -16.45 -7.65
N VAL A 341 15.16 -16.61 -7.71
CA VAL A 341 14.51 -17.90 -7.96
C VAL A 341 14.55 -18.28 -9.44
N ARG A 342 14.12 -17.36 -10.32
CA ARG A 342 14.07 -17.57 -11.78
C ARG A 342 13.87 -16.25 -12.52
N ARG A 343 14.01 -16.29 -13.85
CA ARG A 343 13.62 -15.19 -14.73
C ARG A 343 12.18 -15.37 -15.23
N THR A 344 11.33 -14.35 -15.10
CA THR A 344 9.89 -14.38 -15.44
C THR A 344 9.58 -13.84 -16.82
N VAL A 345 10.28 -12.78 -17.22
CA VAL A 345 10.19 -12.11 -18.52
C VAL A 345 11.57 -11.68 -19.01
N SER A 346 11.69 -11.37 -20.29
CA SER A 346 12.89 -10.74 -20.86
C SER A 346 13.17 -9.36 -20.26
N LYS A 347 14.42 -8.90 -20.38
CA LYS A 347 14.78 -7.54 -19.92
C LYS A 347 14.06 -6.50 -20.77
N GLU A 348 13.92 -6.76 -22.07
CA GLU A 348 13.27 -5.91 -23.04
C GLU A 348 11.77 -5.73 -22.73
N THR A 349 11.07 -6.82 -22.38
CA THR A 349 9.69 -6.72 -21.89
C THR A 349 9.64 -6.00 -20.55
N SER A 350 10.60 -6.23 -19.64
CA SER A 350 10.65 -5.51 -18.37
C SER A 350 10.77 -4.00 -18.56
N ASP A 351 11.69 -3.57 -19.42
CA ASP A 351 11.90 -2.15 -19.77
C ASP A 351 10.62 -1.55 -20.40
N THR A 352 9.97 -2.29 -21.30
CA THR A 352 8.70 -1.87 -21.93
C THR A 352 7.58 -1.74 -20.88
N MET A 353 7.49 -2.70 -19.96
CA MET A 353 6.48 -2.70 -18.92
C MET A 353 6.67 -1.56 -17.92
N ARG A 354 7.90 -1.10 -17.65
CA ARG A 354 8.14 0.09 -16.83
C ARG A 354 7.42 1.31 -17.42
N THR A 355 7.63 1.57 -18.72
CA THR A 355 6.96 2.69 -19.40
C THR A 355 5.44 2.53 -19.40
N LEU A 356 4.92 1.32 -19.63
CA LEU A 356 3.47 1.09 -19.63
C LEU A 356 2.85 1.29 -18.25
N ILE A 357 3.49 0.80 -17.18
CA ILE A 357 3.02 0.91 -15.80
C ILE A 357 3.10 2.36 -15.30
N GLU A 358 4.14 3.11 -15.68
CA GLU A 358 4.24 4.55 -15.44
C GLU A 358 3.09 5.31 -16.12
N SER A 359 2.77 4.95 -17.37
CA SER A 359 1.70 5.61 -18.13
C SER A 359 0.30 5.47 -17.49
N VAL A 360 0.08 4.48 -16.62
CA VAL A 360 -1.19 4.35 -15.88
C VAL A 360 -1.35 5.49 -14.87
N VAL A 361 -0.25 5.99 -14.30
CA VAL A 361 -0.26 7.11 -13.36
C VAL A 361 -0.25 8.43 -14.10
N THR A 362 0.50 8.58 -15.20
CA THR A 362 0.57 9.87 -15.92
C THR A 362 -0.65 10.11 -16.82
N GLU A 363 -1.21 9.07 -17.45
CA GLU A 363 -2.27 9.19 -18.46
C GLU A 363 -3.55 8.41 -18.10
N GLY A 364 -3.46 7.43 -17.20
CA GLY A 364 -4.52 6.44 -16.96
C GLY A 364 -5.36 6.63 -15.68
N THR A 365 -5.86 5.52 -15.14
CA THR A 365 -6.75 5.50 -13.98
C THR A 365 -6.07 5.80 -12.64
N ALA A 366 -4.73 5.87 -12.58
CA ALA A 366 -3.97 5.97 -11.33
C ALA A 366 -3.38 7.37 -11.06
N LYS A 367 -3.86 8.42 -11.74
CA LYS A 367 -3.36 9.80 -11.60
C LYS A 367 -3.26 10.31 -10.16
N ASN A 368 -4.17 9.89 -9.29
CA ASN A 368 -4.17 10.28 -7.88
C ASN A 368 -2.97 9.74 -7.08
N ALA A 369 -2.17 8.80 -7.62
CA ALA A 369 -0.93 8.30 -6.99
C ALA A 369 0.31 9.18 -7.27
N LYS A 370 0.20 10.21 -8.12
CA LYS A 370 1.33 11.07 -8.49
C LYS A 370 1.94 11.76 -7.27
N VAL A 371 3.26 11.76 -7.19
CA VAL A 371 4.05 12.52 -6.19
C VAL A 371 5.07 13.36 -6.95
N ALA A 372 5.07 14.67 -6.68
CA ALA A 372 5.97 15.60 -7.34
C ALA A 372 7.44 15.21 -7.12
N GLY A 373 8.23 15.26 -8.19
CA GLY A 373 9.65 14.93 -8.15
C GLY A 373 9.96 13.43 -8.21
N PHE A 374 8.97 12.54 -8.25
CA PHE A 374 9.20 11.09 -8.35
C PHE A 374 8.51 10.51 -9.58
N SER A 375 9.25 9.67 -10.33
CA SER A 375 8.70 8.86 -11.41
C SER A 375 7.96 7.66 -10.78
N ILE A 376 6.63 7.70 -10.78
CA ILE A 376 5.79 6.69 -10.15
C ILE A 376 4.97 5.97 -11.21
N GLY A 377 4.98 4.65 -11.15
CA GLY A 377 4.09 3.79 -11.90
C GLY A 377 3.24 2.95 -10.97
N GLY A 378 2.17 2.37 -11.50
CA GLY A 378 1.40 1.42 -10.73
C GLY A 378 0.13 0.97 -11.41
N LYS A 379 -0.66 0.17 -10.69
CA LYS A 379 -1.95 -0.29 -11.19
C LYS A 379 -2.98 -0.34 -10.08
N THR A 380 -4.16 0.22 -10.37
CA THR A 380 -5.33 0.13 -9.51
C THR A 380 -6.03 -1.23 -9.67
N GLY A 381 -6.60 -1.71 -8.57
CA GLY A 381 -7.43 -2.91 -8.49
C GLY A 381 -8.72 -2.63 -7.73
N THR A 382 -9.84 -3.07 -8.32
CA THR A 382 -11.16 -3.03 -7.70
C THR A 382 -11.76 -4.42 -7.84
N SER A 383 -12.02 -5.09 -6.72
CA SER A 383 -12.46 -6.49 -6.68
C SER A 383 -13.72 -6.64 -5.84
N GLU A 384 -14.70 -7.38 -6.36
CA GLU A 384 -15.96 -7.64 -5.68
C GLU A 384 -15.84 -8.85 -4.74
N LYS A 385 -16.48 -8.78 -3.56
CA LYS A 385 -16.50 -9.89 -2.59
C LYS A 385 -17.62 -10.88 -2.92
N ILE A 386 -17.51 -11.54 -4.07
CA ILE A 386 -18.57 -12.39 -4.66
C ILE A 386 -18.93 -13.63 -3.84
N ASP A 387 -18.08 -14.04 -2.90
CA ASP A 387 -18.24 -15.20 -2.03
C ASP A 387 -18.72 -14.87 -0.61
N VAL A 388 -19.06 -13.60 -0.36
CA VAL A 388 -19.57 -13.15 0.93
C VAL A 388 -21.07 -12.88 0.81
N PHE A 389 -21.82 -13.39 1.78
CA PHE A 389 -23.27 -13.29 1.84
C PHE A 389 -23.69 -12.58 3.12
N ASP A 390 -24.74 -11.77 3.03
CA ASP A 390 -25.38 -11.13 4.17
C ASP A 390 -26.20 -12.13 4.99
N GLU A 391 -26.77 -11.67 6.11
CA GLU A 391 -27.61 -12.47 7.00
C GLU A 391 -28.86 -13.05 6.31
N ASN A 392 -29.26 -12.50 5.16
CA ASN A 392 -30.38 -12.94 4.34
C ASN A 392 -29.96 -13.91 3.22
N GLY A 393 -28.68 -14.29 3.15
CA GLY A 393 -28.13 -15.15 2.10
C GLY A 393 -27.98 -14.45 0.74
N GLN A 394 -28.07 -13.11 0.68
CA GLN A 394 -27.80 -12.34 -0.53
C GLN A 394 -26.33 -11.97 -0.61
N ARG A 395 -25.79 -11.89 -1.83
CA ARG A 395 -24.38 -11.47 -2.01
C ARG A 395 -24.21 -10.03 -1.56
N VAL A 396 -23.18 -9.78 -0.76
CA VAL A 396 -22.81 -8.41 -0.39
C VAL A 396 -22.34 -7.63 -1.63
N GLN A 397 -22.51 -6.31 -1.61
CA GLN A 397 -21.99 -5.43 -2.66
C GLN A 397 -20.63 -4.82 -2.29
N ASP A 398 -19.94 -5.47 -1.36
CA ASP A 398 -18.67 -5.02 -0.83
C ASP A 398 -17.53 -5.23 -1.81
N LYS A 399 -16.52 -4.38 -1.68
CA LYS A 399 -15.34 -4.39 -2.53
C LYS A 399 -14.06 -4.31 -1.70
N ILE A 400 -13.00 -4.86 -2.27
CA ILE A 400 -11.63 -4.54 -1.89
C ILE A 400 -11.08 -3.62 -2.98
N VAL A 401 -10.58 -2.45 -2.58
CA VAL A 401 -9.89 -1.52 -3.47
C VAL A 401 -8.42 -1.52 -3.13
N SER A 402 -7.57 -1.58 -4.14
CA SER A 402 -6.12 -1.71 -3.97
C SER A 402 -5.34 -0.94 -5.03
N PHE A 403 -4.10 -0.64 -4.70
CA PHE A 403 -3.14 -0.07 -5.64
C PHE A 403 -1.76 -0.66 -5.37
N VAL A 404 -1.11 -1.11 -6.43
CA VAL A 404 0.31 -1.48 -6.42
C VAL A 404 1.06 -0.34 -7.09
N GLY A 405 1.84 0.41 -6.31
CA GLY A 405 2.72 1.47 -6.78
C GLY A 405 4.17 1.02 -6.82
N ILE A 406 4.94 1.53 -7.78
CA ILE A 406 6.37 1.25 -7.94
C ILE A 406 7.09 2.59 -8.16
N ALA A 407 8.22 2.76 -7.48
CA ALA A 407 9.05 3.94 -7.64
C ALA A 407 10.54 3.64 -7.37
N PRO A 408 11.46 4.38 -8.03
CA PRO A 408 11.21 5.20 -9.22
C PRO A 408 11.07 4.31 -10.49
N MET A 409 10.41 4.73 -11.58
CA MET A 409 10.18 3.82 -12.73
C MET A 409 11.35 3.70 -13.70
N ASP A 410 12.30 4.64 -13.68
CA ASP A 410 13.55 4.55 -14.45
C ASP A 410 14.48 3.45 -13.89
N ASP A 411 14.59 3.35 -12.56
CA ASP A 411 15.31 2.30 -11.85
C ASP A 411 14.50 1.76 -10.64
N PRO A 412 13.51 0.87 -10.89
CA PRO A 412 12.59 0.35 -9.87
C PRO A 412 13.28 -0.21 -8.64
N GLU A 413 13.05 0.45 -7.50
CA GLU A 413 13.67 0.09 -6.23
C GLU A 413 12.64 -0.35 -5.19
N TYR A 414 11.50 0.33 -5.10
CA TYR A 414 10.46 0.03 -4.12
C TYR A 414 9.13 -0.27 -4.80
N ILE A 415 8.45 -1.30 -4.31
CA ILE A 415 7.07 -1.64 -4.66
C ILE A 415 6.22 -1.62 -3.40
N ILE A 416 5.07 -0.96 -3.49
CA ILE A 416 4.17 -0.71 -2.37
C ILE A 416 2.78 -1.18 -2.77
N LEU A 417 2.17 -2.00 -1.93
CA LEU A 417 0.75 -2.35 -2.03
C LEU A 417 0.01 -1.75 -0.85
N ALA A 418 -1.13 -1.13 -1.12
CA ALA A 418 -2.16 -0.87 -0.13
C ALA A 418 -3.51 -1.41 -0.63
N ALA A 419 -4.27 -2.01 0.28
CA ALA A 419 -5.62 -2.48 0.03
C ALA A 419 -6.54 -2.10 1.19
N LEU A 420 -7.73 -1.61 0.84
CA LEU A 420 -8.79 -1.20 1.76
C LEU A 420 -9.97 -2.14 1.58
N ASP A 421 -10.40 -2.79 2.66
CA ASP A 421 -11.40 -3.86 2.61
C ASP A 421 -12.75 -3.39 3.17
N THR A 422 -13.77 -3.44 2.32
CA THR A 422 -15.11 -2.91 2.59
C THR A 422 -15.07 -1.40 2.95
N PRO A 423 -14.60 -0.50 2.06
CA PRO A 423 -14.87 0.93 2.21
C PRO A 423 -16.37 1.22 2.23
N SER A 424 -16.81 2.15 3.08
CA SER A 424 -18.23 2.47 3.24
C SER A 424 -18.77 3.36 2.12
N ARG A 425 -19.98 3.02 1.66
CA ARG A 425 -20.75 3.83 0.69
C ARG A 425 -21.33 5.09 1.32
N GLU A 426 -21.42 5.15 2.66
CA GLU A 426 -22.01 6.27 3.40
C GLU A 426 -21.17 7.55 3.27
N THR A 427 -19.89 7.42 2.95
CA THR A 427 -18.98 8.55 2.72
C THR A 427 -19.33 9.37 1.47
N GLY A 428 -20.11 8.82 0.55
CA GLY A 428 -20.41 9.44 -0.75
C GLY A 428 -19.24 9.43 -1.74
N ILE A 429 -18.07 8.92 -1.35
CA ILE A 429 -16.88 8.81 -2.20
C ILE A 429 -17.02 7.57 -3.09
N TYR A 430 -16.70 7.69 -4.38
CA TYR A 430 -16.74 6.56 -5.30
C TYR A 430 -15.73 5.48 -4.89
N ILE A 431 -16.21 4.25 -4.64
CA ILE A 431 -15.38 3.13 -4.20
C ILE A 431 -14.61 2.55 -5.38
N SER A 432 -13.34 2.94 -5.49
CA SER A 432 -12.44 2.53 -6.56
C SER A 432 -10.97 2.54 -6.11
N GLY A 433 -10.13 1.75 -6.77
CA GLY A 433 -8.69 1.72 -6.53
C GLY A 433 -8.06 3.09 -6.83
N GLY A 434 -8.47 3.74 -7.91
CA GLY A 434 -7.96 5.05 -8.31
C GLY A 434 -8.33 6.21 -7.37
N VAL A 435 -9.50 6.19 -6.73
CA VAL A 435 -9.96 7.28 -5.85
C VAL A 435 -9.51 7.08 -4.40
N MET A 436 -9.33 5.84 -3.97
CA MET A 436 -9.03 5.52 -2.58
C MET A 436 -7.62 4.98 -2.38
N ALA A 437 -7.27 3.86 -3.02
CA ALA A 437 -6.00 3.18 -2.75
C ALA A 437 -4.78 3.87 -3.40
N ALA A 438 -4.93 4.41 -4.62
CA ALA A 438 -3.88 5.12 -5.34
C ALA A 438 -3.35 6.35 -4.56
N PRO A 439 -4.18 7.30 -4.07
CA PRO A 439 -3.68 8.40 -3.27
C PRO A 439 -3.13 7.95 -1.91
N THR A 440 -3.63 6.85 -1.32
CA THR A 440 -3.02 6.28 -0.09
C THR A 440 -1.59 5.84 -0.34
N VAL A 441 -1.32 5.10 -1.43
CA VAL A 441 0.06 4.69 -1.76
C VAL A 441 0.91 5.89 -2.18
N GLY A 442 0.36 6.85 -2.92
CA GLY A 442 1.06 8.10 -3.24
C GLY A 442 1.52 8.83 -1.97
N ALA A 443 0.68 8.89 -0.93
CA ALA A 443 1.04 9.46 0.36
C ALA A 443 2.12 8.65 1.10
N VAL A 444 2.07 7.31 1.04
CA VAL A 444 3.17 6.46 1.57
C VAL A 444 4.47 6.78 0.84
N MET A 445 4.45 6.82 -0.49
CA MET A 445 5.62 7.15 -1.32
C MET A 445 6.21 8.52 -1.00
N ALA A 446 5.36 9.53 -0.83
CA ALA A 446 5.78 10.88 -0.45
C ALA A 446 6.52 10.91 0.90
N ASP A 447 6.09 10.10 1.86
CA ASP A 447 6.73 9.99 3.18
C ASP A 447 8.05 9.16 3.11
N VAL A 448 8.06 8.03 2.38
CA VAL A 448 9.17 7.05 2.44
C VAL A 448 10.29 7.28 1.44
N LEU A 449 10.00 7.73 0.21
CA LEU A 449 11.01 7.85 -0.84
C LEU A 449 12.13 8.85 -0.50
N PRO A 450 11.84 10.06 0.06
CA PRO A 450 12.89 10.97 0.49
C PRO A 450 13.74 10.40 1.63
N TYR A 451 13.10 9.71 2.58
CA TYR A 451 13.78 9.07 3.71
C TYR A 451 14.75 7.97 3.25
N LEU A 452 14.33 7.18 2.27
CA LEU A 452 15.13 6.10 1.67
C LEU A 452 16.19 6.62 0.68
N GLY A 453 16.32 7.94 0.51
CA GLY A 453 17.34 8.55 -0.33
C GLY A 453 17.07 8.49 -1.84
N VAL A 454 15.84 8.20 -2.25
CA VAL A 454 15.44 8.24 -3.66
C VAL A 454 15.52 9.68 -4.14
N LYS A 455 16.28 9.89 -5.23
CA LYS A 455 16.50 11.24 -5.75
C LYS A 455 15.24 11.78 -6.39
N GLN A 456 14.91 13.03 -6.04
CA GLN A 456 13.85 13.76 -6.70
C GLN A 456 14.37 14.35 -8.02
N SER A 457 13.60 14.18 -9.09
CA SER A 457 13.78 14.83 -10.38
C SER A 457 12.52 15.62 -10.69
N PHE A 458 12.63 16.95 -10.62
CA PHE A 458 11.52 17.85 -10.97
C PHE A 458 11.62 18.20 -12.45
N SER A 459 10.57 17.89 -13.23
CA SER A 459 10.40 18.42 -14.58
C SER A 459 9.92 19.88 -14.55
N GLU A 460 9.90 20.58 -15.69
CA GLU A 460 9.34 21.95 -15.78
C GLU A 460 7.86 21.99 -15.36
N ASP A 461 7.12 20.89 -15.55
CA ASP A 461 5.72 20.75 -15.14
C ASP A 461 5.57 20.51 -13.62
N ASP A 462 6.61 20.05 -12.93
CA ASP A 462 6.59 19.73 -11.49
C ASP A 462 6.98 20.90 -10.59
N ILE A 463 7.30 22.07 -11.16
CA ILE A 463 7.75 23.25 -10.39
C ILE A 463 6.71 23.62 -9.32
N ALA A 464 5.41 23.51 -9.62
CA ALA A 464 4.34 23.80 -8.67
C ALA A 464 4.25 22.83 -7.48
N GLY A 465 4.83 21.63 -7.60
CA GLY A 465 4.89 20.62 -6.52
C GLY A 465 6.22 20.64 -5.74
N LYS A 466 7.24 21.37 -6.21
CA LYS A 466 8.53 21.51 -5.52
C LYS A 466 8.35 22.37 -4.26
N GLN A 467 8.74 21.86 -3.10
CA GLN A 467 8.83 22.67 -1.88
C GLN A 467 10.18 23.41 -1.85
N ILE A 468 10.14 24.72 -1.65
CA ILE A 468 11.32 25.59 -1.56
C ILE A 468 11.30 26.24 -0.18
N ALA A 469 12.33 26.00 0.62
CA ALA A 469 12.51 26.70 1.89
C ALA A 469 12.91 28.15 1.62
N MET A 470 12.19 29.11 2.19
CA MET A 470 12.45 30.52 1.99
C MET A 470 13.74 30.94 2.71
N GLU A 471 14.70 31.46 1.95
CA GLU A 471 15.87 32.13 2.50
C GLU A 471 15.50 33.50 3.08
N ASP A 472 16.38 34.04 3.94
CA ASP A 472 16.27 35.42 4.42
C ASP A 472 16.81 36.39 3.37
N LEU A 473 15.91 37.16 2.76
CA LEU A 473 16.17 38.13 1.72
C LEU A 473 16.33 39.54 2.27
N THR A 474 16.22 39.73 3.59
CA THR A 474 16.34 41.06 4.20
C THR A 474 17.74 41.66 3.97
N GLY A 475 17.78 42.96 3.68
CA GLY A 475 19.01 43.66 3.34
C GLY A 475 19.50 43.49 1.89
N MET A 476 18.89 42.60 1.10
CA MET A 476 19.21 42.48 -0.34
C MET A 476 18.59 43.60 -1.16
N THR A 477 19.18 43.93 -2.31
CA THR A 477 18.54 44.81 -3.30
C THR A 477 17.42 44.08 -4.03
N ALA A 478 16.46 44.81 -4.61
CA ALA A 478 15.38 44.22 -5.40
C ALA A 478 15.90 43.30 -6.52
N LYS A 479 16.99 43.69 -7.18
CA LYS A 479 17.59 42.93 -8.29
C LYS A 479 18.21 41.61 -7.82
N ASP A 480 18.91 41.64 -6.70
CA ASP A 480 19.59 40.45 -6.16
C ASP A 480 18.57 39.46 -5.60
N ALA A 481 17.59 39.96 -4.85
CA ALA A 481 16.48 39.15 -4.33
C ALA A 481 15.69 38.49 -5.47
N GLN A 482 15.33 39.24 -6.53
CA GLN A 482 14.66 38.69 -7.71
C GLN A 482 15.50 37.64 -8.45
N SER A 483 16.81 37.83 -8.53
CA SER A 483 17.70 36.88 -9.20
C SER A 483 17.83 35.58 -8.42
N LEU A 484 17.92 35.65 -7.09
CA LEU A 484 17.93 34.49 -6.21
C LEU A 484 16.61 33.73 -6.28
N LEU A 485 15.49 34.43 -6.14
CA LEU A 485 14.15 33.83 -6.27
C LEU A 485 13.97 33.14 -7.62
N LYS A 486 14.38 33.79 -8.73
CA LYS A 486 14.28 33.21 -10.07
C LYS A 486 15.11 31.94 -10.23
N LYS A 487 16.29 31.86 -9.59
CA LYS A 487 17.14 30.66 -9.61
C LYS A 487 16.46 29.47 -8.92
N GLU A 488 15.72 29.72 -7.85
CA GLU A 488 14.98 28.68 -7.13
C GLU A 488 13.66 28.29 -7.80
N GLY A 489 13.20 29.08 -8.78
CA GLY A 489 11.95 28.88 -9.51
C GLY A 489 10.77 29.68 -8.94
N LEU A 490 11.04 30.78 -8.21
CA LEU A 490 10.05 31.67 -7.61
C LEU A 490 10.00 33.03 -8.34
N THR A 491 8.92 33.77 -8.14
CA THR A 491 8.77 35.15 -8.63
C THR A 491 8.66 36.12 -7.46
N ALA A 492 8.88 37.42 -7.70
CA ALA A 492 8.78 38.44 -6.66
C ALA A 492 7.71 39.48 -7.02
N ALA A 493 6.88 39.86 -6.05
CA ALA A 493 6.09 41.09 -6.06
C ALA A 493 6.72 42.09 -5.09
N ILE A 494 6.76 43.36 -5.47
CA ILE A 494 7.38 44.43 -4.66
C ILE A 494 6.27 45.28 -4.05
N SER A 495 6.36 45.55 -2.75
CA SER A 495 5.46 46.43 -2.01
C SER A 495 6.25 47.48 -1.23
N GLY A 496 5.93 48.75 -1.44
CA GLY A 496 6.59 49.89 -0.80
C GLY A 496 7.72 50.48 -1.63
N SER A 497 8.59 51.27 -1.00
CA SER A 497 9.68 52.00 -1.63
C SER A 497 10.92 52.03 -0.74
N GLY A 498 12.10 51.86 -1.33
CA GLY A 498 13.38 51.75 -0.61
C GLY A 498 14.45 51.08 -1.45
N GLU A 499 15.69 51.05 -0.95
CA GLU A 499 16.84 50.46 -1.67
C GLU A 499 17.01 48.96 -1.39
N THR A 500 16.60 48.50 -0.21
CA THR A 500 16.77 47.12 0.26
C THR A 500 15.48 46.55 0.85
N VAL A 501 15.38 45.22 0.80
CA VAL A 501 14.26 44.47 1.36
C VAL A 501 14.25 44.63 2.89
N THR A 502 13.15 45.17 3.43
CA THR A 502 12.92 45.35 4.87
C THR A 502 12.08 44.23 5.48
N GLY A 503 11.42 43.43 4.65
CA GLY A 503 10.67 42.25 5.07
C GLY A 503 10.19 41.43 3.88
N GLN A 504 9.76 40.19 4.13
CA GLN A 504 9.28 39.28 3.10
C GLN A 504 8.08 38.47 3.60
N ILE A 505 7.23 38.05 2.66
CA ILE A 505 6.22 37.01 2.87
C ILE A 505 6.37 35.99 1.73
N PRO A 506 6.58 34.69 2.02
CA PRO A 506 6.63 34.08 3.36
C PRO A 506 7.91 34.37 4.15
N SER A 507 7.83 34.16 5.47
CA SER A 507 8.95 34.41 6.39
C SER A 507 10.11 33.43 6.13
N PRO A 508 11.36 33.80 6.46
CA PRO A 508 12.50 32.90 6.33
C PRO A 508 12.27 31.57 7.07
N GLY A 509 12.67 30.46 6.44
CA GLY A 509 12.45 29.10 6.93
C GLY A 509 11.07 28.50 6.60
N GLN A 510 10.08 29.29 6.16
CA GLN A 510 8.81 28.75 5.66
C GLN A 510 9.00 28.13 4.28
N THR A 511 8.34 27.00 4.02
CA THR A 511 8.35 26.34 2.72
C THR A 511 7.24 26.84 1.81
N VAL A 512 7.55 27.15 0.56
CA VAL A 512 6.61 27.54 -0.49
C VAL A 512 6.64 26.59 -1.68
N PRO A 513 5.52 26.42 -2.40
CA PRO A 513 5.53 25.74 -3.70
C PRO A 513 6.38 26.51 -4.73
N GLY A 514 7.08 25.83 -5.62
CA GLY A 514 7.74 26.47 -6.75
C GLY A 514 6.74 27.15 -7.68
N GLY A 515 7.20 28.16 -8.41
CA GLY A 515 6.35 29.06 -9.20
C GLY A 515 5.57 30.09 -8.37
N SER A 516 5.61 29.99 -7.03
CA SER A 516 4.96 30.95 -6.14
C SER A 516 5.57 32.35 -6.26
N GLN A 517 4.74 33.35 -5.96
CA GLN A 517 5.15 34.75 -5.88
C GLN A 517 5.45 35.12 -4.44
N VAL A 518 6.67 35.56 -4.15
CA VAL A 518 7.11 36.06 -2.84
C VAL A 518 6.89 37.57 -2.79
N LEU A 519 6.26 38.07 -1.74
CA LEU A 519 6.03 39.49 -1.53
C LEU A 519 7.21 40.10 -0.77
N LEU A 520 7.93 41.03 -1.41
CA LEU A 520 9.07 41.74 -0.84
C LEU A 520 8.65 43.16 -0.43
N PHE A 521 8.89 43.51 0.82
CA PHE A 521 8.59 44.82 1.37
C PHE A 521 9.83 45.71 1.38
N PHE A 522 9.65 46.97 0.99
CA PHE A 522 10.71 47.99 0.97
C PHE A 522 10.24 49.20 1.78
N GLY A 523 11.05 49.63 2.75
CA GLY A 523 10.77 50.80 3.60
C GLY A 523 9.66 50.60 4.64
N GLN A 524 9.15 49.38 4.77
CA GLN A 524 8.10 48.99 5.72
C GLN A 524 8.27 47.52 6.13
N THR A 525 7.86 47.19 7.36
CA THR A 525 7.85 45.81 7.84
C THR A 525 6.41 45.28 7.73
N PRO A 526 6.18 44.07 7.21
CA PRO A 526 4.83 43.50 7.22
C PRO A 526 4.31 43.39 8.66
N GLU A 527 3.08 43.82 8.91
CA GLU A 527 2.42 43.52 10.19
C GLU A 527 2.09 42.02 10.24
N PRO A 528 2.27 41.36 11.39
CA PRO A 528 1.91 39.95 11.54
C PRO A 528 0.39 39.82 11.54
N GLU A 529 -0.18 39.60 10.36
CA GLU A 529 -1.59 39.29 10.17
C GLU A 529 -1.79 37.77 10.21
N THR A 530 -2.68 37.31 11.08
CA THR A 530 -3.14 35.92 11.10
C THR A 530 -4.45 35.79 10.35
N VAL A 531 -4.56 34.76 9.52
CA VAL A 531 -5.77 34.46 8.76
C VAL A 531 -6.32 33.10 9.17
N LYS A 532 -7.63 32.94 9.04
CA LYS A 532 -8.30 31.65 9.27
C LYS A 532 -8.24 30.81 8.01
N VAL A 533 -7.81 29.55 8.16
CA VAL A 533 -7.76 28.60 7.06
C VAL A 533 -9.18 28.33 6.52
N PRO A 534 -9.44 28.54 5.22
CA PRO A 534 -10.71 28.22 4.60
C PRO A 534 -11.06 26.73 4.67
N ASP A 535 -12.34 26.45 4.42
CA ASP A 535 -12.78 25.12 4.04
C ASP A 535 -12.48 24.93 2.55
N PHE A 536 -11.43 24.17 2.21
CA PHE A 536 -11.05 23.94 0.83
C PHE A 536 -11.78 22.75 0.20
N TYR A 537 -12.46 21.92 1.00
CA TYR A 537 -13.06 20.68 0.50
C TYR A 537 -14.03 20.91 -0.67
N GLY A 538 -13.87 20.13 -1.73
CA GLY A 538 -14.70 20.21 -2.93
C GLY A 538 -14.34 21.37 -3.89
N MET A 539 -13.41 22.26 -3.52
CA MET A 539 -12.92 23.29 -4.44
C MET A 539 -12.04 22.68 -5.52
N ASN A 540 -12.18 23.15 -6.77
CA ASN A 540 -11.21 22.87 -7.82
C ASN A 540 -9.94 23.73 -7.64
N ARG A 541 -8.89 23.45 -8.43
CA ARG A 541 -7.58 24.11 -8.28
C ARG A 541 -7.66 25.64 -8.37
N GLN A 542 -8.45 26.17 -9.29
CA GLN A 542 -8.62 27.62 -9.43
C GLN A 542 -9.33 28.21 -8.21
N GLN A 543 -10.44 27.60 -7.79
CA GLN A 543 -11.20 28.04 -6.61
C GLN A 543 -10.36 28.01 -5.33
N ALA A 544 -9.59 26.95 -5.11
CA ALA A 544 -8.71 26.84 -3.96
C ALA A 544 -7.57 27.87 -4.02
N SER A 545 -6.98 28.10 -5.20
CA SER A 545 -5.96 29.13 -5.39
C SER A 545 -6.51 30.54 -5.16
N ASP A 546 -7.72 30.83 -5.63
CA ASP A 546 -8.38 32.12 -5.46
C ASP A 546 -8.73 32.35 -3.98
N ALA A 547 -9.27 31.33 -3.30
CA ALA A 547 -9.63 31.38 -1.89
C ALA A 547 -8.40 31.55 -0.99
N ALA A 548 -7.31 30.84 -1.29
CA ALA A 548 -6.04 30.99 -0.57
C ALA A 548 -5.39 32.34 -0.85
N GLY A 549 -5.34 32.76 -2.12
CA GLY A 549 -4.75 34.03 -2.54
C GLY A 549 -5.46 35.24 -1.95
N ALA A 550 -6.78 35.19 -1.79
CA ALA A 550 -7.56 36.25 -1.13
C ALA A 550 -7.19 36.47 0.34
N LEU A 551 -6.58 35.46 0.97
CA LEU A 551 -6.12 35.50 2.37
C LEU A 551 -4.59 35.54 2.50
N GLY A 552 -3.87 35.69 1.38
CA GLY A 552 -2.41 35.67 1.36
C GLY A 552 -1.81 34.31 1.76
N LEU A 553 -2.54 33.20 1.59
CA LEU A 553 -2.06 31.84 1.82
C LEU A 553 -1.49 31.24 0.53
N TYR A 554 -0.50 30.37 0.66
CA TYR A 554 0.00 29.55 -0.45
C TYR A 554 -0.65 28.17 -0.39
N ILE A 555 -0.83 27.53 -1.55
CA ILE A 555 -1.31 26.15 -1.61
C ILE A 555 -0.25 25.24 -2.21
N LEU A 556 0.11 24.19 -1.49
CA LEU A 556 0.89 23.10 -2.05
C LEU A 556 -0.06 22.03 -2.57
N VAL A 557 0.00 21.79 -3.89
CA VAL A 557 -0.81 20.78 -4.57
C VAL A 557 -0.12 19.43 -4.43
N THR A 558 -0.85 18.45 -3.90
CA THR A 558 -0.42 17.03 -3.81
C THR A 558 -1.49 16.13 -4.40
N GLY A 559 -1.12 14.95 -4.91
CA GLY A 559 -2.03 14.05 -5.61
C GLY A 559 -2.19 14.41 -7.10
N ASN A 560 -3.43 14.42 -7.60
CA ASN A 560 -3.73 14.70 -9.00
C ASN A 560 -3.63 16.21 -9.29
N ASP A 561 -2.74 16.60 -10.18
CA ASP A 561 -2.43 17.98 -10.51
C ASP A 561 -3.13 18.51 -11.77
N GLU A 562 -3.97 17.69 -12.42
CA GLU A 562 -4.72 18.06 -13.61
C GLU A 562 -5.69 19.21 -13.35
N ILE A 563 -5.66 20.23 -14.21
CA ILE A 563 -6.55 21.39 -14.11
C ILE A 563 -7.88 21.04 -14.79
N SER A 564 -8.81 20.45 -14.02
CA SER A 564 -10.16 20.16 -14.48
C SER A 564 -11.21 20.43 -13.39
N THR A 565 -12.47 20.53 -13.77
CA THR A 565 -13.57 20.71 -12.82
C THR A 565 -13.89 19.44 -12.01
N GLY A 566 -13.40 18.27 -12.44
CA GLY A 566 -13.59 16.99 -11.74
C GLY A 566 -12.54 16.71 -10.66
N VAL A 567 -11.40 17.40 -10.71
CA VAL A 567 -10.32 17.30 -9.74
C VAL A 567 -10.54 18.35 -8.65
N THR A 568 -10.85 17.87 -7.44
CA THR A 568 -11.19 18.73 -6.29
C THR A 568 -10.34 18.39 -5.07
N VAL A 569 -10.28 19.33 -4.13
CA VAL A 569 -9.62 19.12 -2.84
C VAL A 569 -10.40 18.10 -2.03
N THR A 570 -9.69 17.08 -1.59
CA THR A 570 -10.25 15.96 -0.84
C THR A 570 -9.60 15.75 0.53
N ALA A 571 -8.53 16.50 0.82
CA ALA A 571 -7.98 16.68 2.15
C ALA A 571 -7.19 17.98 2.23
N GLN A 572 -7.12 18.57 3.42
CA GLN A 572 -6.26 19.71 3.75
C GLN A 572 -5.50 19.40 5.05
N ASN A 573 -4.22 19.78 5.13
CA ASN A 573 -3.39 19.48 6.30
C ASN A 573 -3.76 20.31 7.54
N ALA A 574 -4.18 21.56 7.33
CA ALA A 574 -4.64 22.47 8.38
C ALA A 574 -6.17 22.48 8.42
N PRO A 575 -6.82 22.17 9.56
CA PRO A 575 -8.27 22.21 9.66
C PRO A 575 -8.84 23.60 9.38
N LYS A 576 -10.08 23.65 8.88
CA LYS A 576 -10.88 24.88 8.75
C LYS A 576 -10.85 25.68 10.06
N ASP A 577 -10.83 27.01 9.93
CA ASP A 577 -10.87 27.98 11.03
C ASP A 577 -9.62 28.00 11.93
N THR A 578 -8.60 27.18 11.64
CA THR A 578 -7.28 27.28 12.27
C THR A 578 -6.65 28.64 11.93
N GLU A 579 -6.17 29.36 12.95
CA GLU A 579 -5.44 30.62 12.75
C GLU A 579 -3.98 30.34 12.39
N VAL A 580 -3.56 30.84 11.24
CA VAL A 580 -2.19 30.70 10.75
C VAL A 580 -1.66 32.06 10.30
N PRO A 581 -0.34 32.31 10.36
CA PRO A 581 0.24 33.52 9.78
C PRO A 581 -0.07 33.64 8.28
N ALA A 582 -0.36 34.84 7.80
CA ALA A 582 -0.39 35.12 6.37
C ALA A 582 0.95 34.71 5.72
N GLY A 583 0.87 34.10 4.54
CA GLY A 583 2.00 33.48 3.86
C GLY A 583 2.27 32.02 4.24
N THR A 584 1.47 31.43 5.12
CA THR A 584 1.56 29.99 5.40
C THR A 584 1.16 29.17 4.17
N THR A 585 1.91 28.10 3.91
CA THR A 585 1.57 27.12 2.87
C THR A 585 0.65 26.05 3.44
N ILE A 586 -0.55 25.95 2.87
CA ILE A 586 -1.54 24.91 3.17
C ILE A 586 -1.35 23.79 2.14
N THR A 587 -1.13 22.56 2.61
CA THR A 587 -1.04 21.39 1.73
C THR A 587 -2.43 20.87 1.46
N LEU A 588 -2.80 20.83 0.18
CA LEU A 588 -4.09 20.36 -0.31
C LEU A 588 -3.88 19.10 -1.15
N VAL A 589 -4.65 18.04 -0.84
CA VAL A 589 -4.66 16.80 -1.62
C VAL A 589 -5.79 16.88 -2.63
N PHE A 590 -5.41 16.99 -3.91
CA PHE A 590 -6.34 16.96 -5.02
C PHE A 590 -6.51 15.53 -5.51
N ALA A 591 -7.76 15.15 -5.76
CA ALA A 591 -8.08 13.88 -6.38
C ALA A 591 -9.19 14.08 -7.40
N ASP A 592 -9.13 13.33 -8.50
CA ASP A 592 -10.29 13.19 -9.37
C ASP A 592 -11.34 12.33 -8.65
N THR A 593 -12.34 12.98 -8.06
CA THR A 593 -13.47 12.29 -7.39
C THR A 593 -14.45 11.67 -8.37
N ALA A 594 -14.34 12.03 -9.65
CA ALA A 594 -15.12 11.44 -10.74
C ALA A 594 -14.36 10.30 -11.44
N ALA A 595 -13.10 10.03 -11.07
CA ALA A 595 -12.34 8.90 -11.60
C ALA A 595 -13.07 7.59 -11.26
N ARG A 596 -13.28 6.78 -12.30
CA ARG A 596 -13.90 5.46 -12.20
C ARG A 596 -12.96 4.44 -12.81
N ASP A 597 -12.88 3.26 -12.20
CA ASP A 597 -12.04 2.16 -12.68
C ASP A 597 -12.59 0.77 -12.35
#